data_AF-A0A7X1G4R5-F1
#
_entry.id   AF-A0A7X1G4R5-F1
#
_cell.length_a   1.000
_cell.length_b   1.000
_cell.length_c   1.000
_cell.angle_alpha   90.00
_cell.angle_beta   90.00
_cell.angle_gamma   90.00
#
_symmetry.space_group_name_H-M   'P 1'
#
loop_
_entity.id
_entity.type
_entity.pdbx_description
1 polymer ?
#
loop_
_entity_poly.entity_id
_entity_poly.type
_entity_poly.pdbx_seq_one_letter_code
_entity_poly.pdbx_strand_id
1 'polypeptide(L)'
;MATDKVHFACNGCGACCKQRLIPLTLEEARQWLERGGHVAVMLEAFAAEEHPVNPAQYAHNVVRGAQVDCGSSTVYVIAIFAGNALTQCPNLKPDNLCGIYEQRPLVCRIYPAEISPFIKMNPADKICPPEVWGIGELIHSDGGPTGVLPRLIEQSRTADRHDADVKIAICEFMGLITAAWKDNALAIYLPDREQLLTAMREAAADAALPGASKWTLRVDDPSLRRVIADQGFAFDSGGDRGFIFYPL
;
A
#
# COMPACT_ATOMS: atom_id res chain seq x y z
N MET A 1 23.51 -0.67 -7.20
CA MET A 1 23.81 0.41 -6.24
C MET A 1 22.66 1.38 -6.32
N ALA A 2 22.10 1.79 -5.18
CA ALA A 2 21.10 2.85 -5.14
C ALA A 2 21.65 4.13 -5.77
N THR A 3 20.86 4.76 -6.63
CA THR A 3 21.25 5.95 -7.39
C THR A 3 20.11 6.96 -7.43
N ASP A 4 20.44 8.24 -7.28
CA ASP A 4 19.44 9.30 -7.34
C ASP A 4 18.84 9.46 -8.75
N LYS A 5 19.54 8.96 -9.77
CA LYS A 5 19.13 8.99 -11.19
C LYS A 5 19.69 7.82 -12.00
N VAL A 6 18.95 7.35 -13.01
CA VAL A 6 19.39 6.30 -13.94
C VAL A 6 18.77 6.52 -15.32
N HIS A 7 19.44 6.07 -16.38
CA HIS A 7 18.81 5.98 -17.70
C HIS A 7 17.96 4.71 -17.79
N PHE A 8 16.71 4.84 -18.27
CA PHE A 8 15.77 3.73 -18.43
C PHE A 8 14.95 3.82 -19.73
N ALA A 9 14.73 2.67 -20.39
CA ALA A 9 13.86 2.54 -21.57
C ALA A 9 12.98 1.27 -21.50
N CYS A 10 11.73 1.39 -21.03
CA CYS A 10 10.82 0.24 -20.94
C CYS A 10 10.62 -0.46 -22.29
N ASN A 11 10.94 -1.75 -22.37
CA ASN A 11 10.81 -2.59 -23.56
C ASN A 11 9.49 -3.37 -23.67
N GLY A 12 8.54 -3.16 -22.73
CA GLY A 12 7.25 -3.86 -22.75
C GLY A 12 7.28 -5.34 -22.34
N CYS A 13 8.35 -5.82 -21.68
CA CYS A 13 8.47 -7.23 -21.26
C CYS A 13 7.37 -7.77 -20.32
N GLY A 14 6.54 -6.91 -19.72
CA GLY A 14 5.44 -7.29 -18.83
C GLY A 14 5.86 -7.88 -17.47
N ALA A 15 7.15 -7.87 -17.11
CA ALA A 15 7.66 -8.45 -15.87
C ALA A 15 7.08 -7.78 -14.60
N CYS A 16 6.80 -6.47 -14.65
CA CYS A 16 6.13 -5.75 -13.56
C CYS A 16 4.63 -6.07 -13.42
N CYS A 17 4.03 -6.79 -14.37
CA CYS A 17 2.60 -7.13 -14.40
C CYS A 17 2.30 -8.58 -13.95
N LYS A 18 3.27 -9.27 -13.34
CA LYS A 18 3.17 -10.68 -12.92
C LYS A 18 3.74 -10.84 -11.50
N GLN A 19 3.17 -11.76 -10.73
CA GLN A 19 3.63 -12.14 -9.39
C GLN A 19 3.80 -10.97 -8.39
N ARG A 20 2.89 -9.98 -8.45
CA ARG A 20 2.99 -8.75 -7.65
C ARG A 20 1.65 -8.30 -7.10
N LEU A 21 1.71 -7.55 -6.00
CA LEU A 21 0.60 -6.70 -5.60
C LEU A 21 0.78 -5.32 -6.23
N ILE A 22 -0.36 -4.82 -6.68
CA ILE A 22 -0.69 -3.63 -7.45
C ILE A 22 -1.04 -2.34 -6.67
N PRO A 23 -0.25 -1.70 -5.78
CA PRO A 23 -0.72 -0.55 -4.97
C PRO A 23 -1.59 0.49 -5.71
N LEU A 24 -2.78 0.78 -5.17
CA LEU A 24 -3.81 1.61 -5.79
C LEU A 24 -4.20 2.78 -4.87
N THR A 25 -4.61 3.89 -5.48
CA THR A 25 -5.51 4.83 -4.81
C THR A 25 -6.89 4.18 -4.59
N LEU A 26 -7.73 4.77 -3.74
CA LEU A 26 -9.08 4.26 -3.49
C LEU A 26 -9.93 4.22 -4.77
N GLU A 27 -9.85 5.26 -5.59
CA GLU A 27 -10.52 5.33 -6.89
C GLU A 27 -9.96 4.31 -7.90
N GLU A 28 -8.64 4.09 -7.90
CA GLU A 28 -8.03 3.05 -8.73
C GLU A 28 -8.45 1.64 -8.29
N ALA A 29 -8.63 1.40 -6.99
CA ALA A 29 -9.18 0.17 -6.44
C ALA A 29 -10.62 -0.08 -6.90
N ARG A 30 -11.47 0.96 -6.89
CA ARG A 30 -12.85 0.88 -7.41
C ARG A 30 -12.85 0.44 -8.87
N GLN A 31 -12.10 1.14 -9.72
CA GLN A 31 -11.99 0.81 -11.15
C GLN A 31 -11.37 -0.58 -11.39
N TRP A 32 -10.46 -1.04 -10.54
CA TRP A 32 -9.86 -2.37 -10.65
C TRP A 32 -10.89 -3.47 -10.37
N LEU A 33 -11.71 -3.31 -9.33
CA LEU A 33 -12.80 -4.23 -8.98
C LEU A 33 -13.91 -4.25 -10.04
N GLU A 34 -14.26 -3.08 -10.60
CA GLU A 34 -15.25 -2.93 -11.68
C GLU A 34 -14.81 -3.60 -12.98
N ARG A 35 -13.51 -3.63 -13.27
CA ARG A 35 -12.93 -4.40 -14.39
C ARG A 35 -12.84 -5.91 -14.12
N GLY A 36 -13.44 -6.41 -13.02
CA GLY A 36 -13.41 -7.82 -12.63
C GLY A 36 -12.12 -8.26 -11.94
N GLY A 37 -11.22 -7.33 -11.60
CA GLY A 37 -10.02 -7.63 -10.81
C GLY A 37 -10.36 -7.85 -9.33
N HIS A 38 -9.44 -8.48 -8.61
CA HIS A 38 -9.49 -8.59 -7.14
C HIS A 38 -8.50 -7.60 -6.50
N VAL A 39 -8.79 -7.16 -5.27
CA VAL A 39 -7.91 -6.28 -4.48
C VAL A 39 -7.55 -6.99 -3.19
N ALA A 40 -6.26 -6.98 -2.84
CA ALA A 40 -5.78 -7.32 -1.50
C ALA A 40 -5.74 -6.06 -0.64
N VAL A 41 -6.05 -6.20 0.65
CA VAL A 41 -5.95 -5.11 1.64
C VAL A 41 -4.84 -5.49 2.62
N MET A 42 -3.78 -4.68 2.69
CA MET A 42 -2.63 -4.91 3.56
C MET A 42 -2.63 -3.87 4.68
N LEU A 43 -2.60 -4.31 5.93
CA LEU A 43 -2.68 -3.45 7.12
C LEU A 43 -1.40 -3.55 7.95
N GLU A 44 -0.76 -2.41 8.17
CA GLU A 44 0.32 -2.21 9.15
C GLU A 44 -0.07 -1.12 10.16
N ALA A 45 0.42 -1.24 11.38
CA ALA A 45 0.14 -0.29 12.46
C ALA A 45 1.38 0.07 13.28
N PHE A 46 1.40 1.29 13.80
CA PHE A 46 2.47 1.82 14.66
C PHE A 46 1.88 2.71 15.77
N ALA A 47 2.59 2.81 16.89
CA ALA A 47 2.22 3.69 17.99
C ALA A 47 2.46 5.16 17.66
N ALA A 48 1.79 6.06 18.38
CA ALA A 48 2.21 7.46 18.41
C ALA A 48 3.56 7.60 19.15
N GLU A 49 4.50 8.33 18.57
CA GLU A 49 5.82 8.59 19.14
C GLU A 49 6.00 10.09 19.42
N GLU A 50 6.31 10.45 20.68
CA GLU A 50 6.63 11.84 21.05
C GLU A 50 7.99 12.29 20.51
N HIS A 51 8.95 11.36 20.43
CA HIS A 51 10.34 11.61 20.05
C HIS A 51 10.83 10.55 19.03
N PRO A 52 10.27 10.54 17.81
CA PRO A 52 10.59 9.53 16.81
C PRO A 52 12.03 9.60 16.33
N VAL A 53 12.66 8.44 16.16
CA VAL A 53 14.06 8.33 15.68
C VAL A 53 14.24 8.93 14.28
N ASN A 54 13.23 8.78 13.42
CA ASN A 54 13.19 9.34 12.06
C ASN A 54 11.97 10.27 11.90
N PRO A 55 12.01 11.54 12.37
CA PRO A 55 10.83 12.41 12.41
C PRO A 55 10.15 12.63 11.06
N ALA A 56 10.91 12.72 9.97
CA ALA A 56 10.36 12.90 8.63
C ALA A 56 9.61 11.65 8.13
N GLN A 57 10.12 10.45 8.43
CA GLN A 57 9.48 9.19 8.06
C GLN A 57 8.25 8.92 8.93
N TYR A 58 8.32 9.19 10.24
CA TYR A 58 7.18 9.15 11.15
C TYR A 58 6.07 10.11 10.68
N ALA A 59 6.39 11.38 10.40
CA ALA A 59 5.41 12.35 9.90
C ALA A 59 4.78 11.90 8.57
N HIS A 60 5.56 11.29 7.66
CA HIS A 60 5.04 10.72 6.42
C HIS A 60 4.10 9.53 6.64
N ASN A 61 4.39 8.68 7.63
CA ASN A 61 3.53 7.56 8.01
C ASN A 61 2.22 8.03 8.67
N VAL A 62 2.30 9.05 9.54
CA VAL A 62 1.12 9.64 10.22
C VAL A 62 0.13 10.21 9.21
N VAL A 63 0.57 10.98 8.21
CA VAL A 63 -0.35 11.62 7.25
C VAL A 63 -1.00 10.65 6.24
N ARG A 64 -0.64 9.36 6.25
CA ARG A 64 -1.17 8.32 5.35
C ARG A 64 -1.81 7.13 6.10
N GLY A 65 -1.95 7.26 7.42
CA GLY A 65 -2.70 6.33 8.25
C GLY A 65 -3.76 7.08 9.05
N ALA A 66 -4.80 6.37 9.50
CA ALA A 66 -5.78 6.94 10.43
C ALA A 66 -5.49 6.46 11.86
N GLN A 67 -5.84 7.28 12.85
CA GLN A 67 -5.74 6.91 14.26
C GLN A 67 -6.98 6.11 14.67
N VAL A 68 -6.78 4.96 15.33
CA VAL A 68 -7.86 4.06 15.78
C VAL A 68 -7.67 3.59 17.21
N ASP A 69 -8.77 3.24 17.87
CA ASP A 69 -8.78 2.67 19.22
C ASP A 69 -8.28 1.22 19.23
N CYS A 70 -7.24 0.95 20.01
CA CYS A 70 -6.64 -0.37 20.17
C CYS A 70 -6.45 -0.67 21.66
N GLY A 71 -7.36 -1.47 22.24
CA GLY A 71 -7.37 -1.78 23.67
C GLY A 71 -7.77 -0.60 24.52
N SER A 72 -6.86 -0.11 25.36
CA SER A 72 -7.00 1.13 26.16
C SER A 72 -6.09 2.25 25.68
N SER A 73 -5.63 2.16 24.43
CA SER A 73 -4.68 3.07 23.79
C SER A 73 -5.08 3.30 22.32
N THR A 74 -4.29 4.05 21.56
CA THR A 74 -4.52 4.27 20.13
C THR A 74 -3.29 3.94 19.31
N VAL A 75 -3.51 3.55 18.05
CA VAL A 75 -2.45 3.31 17.05
C VAL A 75 -2.81 4.01 15.76
N TYR A 76 -1.82 4.33 14.93
CA TYR A 76 -2.03 4.67 13.54
C TYR A 76 -2.04 3.38 12.71
N VAL A 77 -3.06 3.20 11.86
CA VAL A 77 -3.12 2.10 10.88
C VAL A 77 -2.98 2.67 9.48
N ILE A 78 -2.06 2.11 8.69
CA ILE A 78 -1.93 2.36 7.26
C ILE A 78 -2.59 1.20 6.51
N ALA A 79 -3.59 1.52 5.70
CA ALA A 79 -4.23 0.55 4.81
C ALA A 79 -3.73 0.71 3.37
N ILE A 80 -3.15 -0.34 2.82
CA ILE A 80 -2.66 -0.38 1.44
C ILE A 80 -3.58 -1.29 0.63
N PHE A 81 -4.42 -0.68 -0.19
CA PHE A 81 -5.27 -1.39 -1.15
C PHE A 81 -4.41 -1.66 -2.39
N ALA A 82 -4.33 -2.92 -2.83
CA ALA A 82 -3.48 -3.31 -3.95
C ALA A 82 -4.19 -4.27 -4.91
N GLY A 83 -4.18 -3.94 -6.20
CA GLY A 83 -4.69 -4.81 -7.25
C GLY A 83 -3.95 -6.15 -7.24
N ASN A 84 -4.67 -7.25 -7.14
CA ASN A 84 -4.08 -8.58 -7.08
C ASN A 84 -3.59 -8.99 -8.47
N ALA A 85 -2.27 -9.12 -8.62
CA ALA A 85 -1.59 -9.66 -9.80
C ALA A 85 -0.59 -10.77 -9.41
N LEU A 86 -0.86 -11.51 -8.33
CA LEU A 86 0.01 -12.56 -7.80
C LEU A 86 0.24 -13.74 -8.76
N THR A 87 -0.68 -13.98 -9.69
CA THR A 87 -0.42 -14.75 -10.92
C THR A 87 -0.07 -13.81 -12.06
N GLN A 88 -1.04 -13.00 -12.49
CA GLN A 88 -0.92 -12.06 -13.60
C GLN A 88 -1.91 -10.91 -13.44
N CYS A 89 -1.54 -9.71 -13.87
CA CYS A 89 -2.45 -8.57 -13.96
C CYS A 89 -3.58 -8.87 -14.96
N PRO A 90 -4.87 -8.70 -14.60
CA PRO A 90 -6.00 -8.97 -15.49
C PRO A 90 -6.04 -8.05 -16.72
N ASN A 91 -5.30 -6.94 -16.68
CA ASN A 91 -5.15 -6.00 -17.79
C ASN A 91 -3.89 -6.26 -18.63
N LEU A 92 -3.19 -7.39 -18.46
CA LEU A 92 -2.05 -7.76 -19.30
C LEU A 92 -2.54 -8.50 -20.55
N LYS A 93 -2.19 -8.01 -21.73
CA LYS A 93 -2.53 -8.65 -23.01
C LYS A 93 -1.54 -9.78 -23.36
N PRO A 94 -1.88 -10.66 -24.32
CA PRO A 94 -0.99 -11.74 -24.77
C PRO A 94 0.37 -11.27 -25.33
N ASP A 95 0.46 -10.02 -25.78
CA ASP A 95 1.69 -9.37 -26.26
C ASP A 95 2.58 -8.84 -25.10
N ASN A 96 2.22 -9.08 -23.83
CA ASN A 96 2.80 -8.51 -22.61
C ASN A 96 2.66 -6.98 -22.47
N LEU A 97 1.89 -6.33 -23.34
CA LEU A 97 1.58 -4.90 -23.23
C LEU A 97 0.33 -4.68 -22.37
N CYS A 98 0.23 -3.49 -21.77
CA CYS A 98 -0.95 -3.15 -20.95
C CYS A 98 -2.19 -2.95 -21.84
N GLY A 99 -3.34 -3.49 -21.44
CA GLY A 99 -4.63 -3.23 -22.07
C GLY A 99 -5.22 -1.86 -21.74
N ILE A 100 -4.74 -1.22 -20.67
CA ILE A 100 -5.33 0.01 -20.10
C ILE A 100 -4.32 1.17 -20.03
N TYR A 101 -3.46 1.38 -21.03
CA TYR A 101 -2.32 2.32 -20.98
C TYR A 101 -2.62 3.70 -20.36
N GLU A 102 -3.74 4.33 -20.74
CA GLU A 102 -4.18 5.65 -20.26
C GLU A 102 -4.86 5.63 -18.89
N GLN A 103 -5.28 4.45 -18.42
CA GLN A 103 -5.97 4.19 -17.15
C GLN A 103 -5.11 3.33 -16.18
N ARG A 104 -3.82 3.14 -16.48
CA ARG A 104 -2.88 2.44 -15.59
C ARG A 104 -2.89 3.06 -14.19
N PRO A 105 -2.79 2.26 -13.12
CA PRO A 105 -2.56 2.79 -11.78
C PRO A 105 -1.34 3.72 -11.72
N LEU A 106 -1.34 4.72 -10.85
CA LEU A 106 -0.26 5.70 -10.72
C LEU A 106 1.09 5.02 -10.53
N VAL A 107 1.18 4.00 -9.66
CA VAL A 107 2.41 3.22 -9.47
C VAL A 107 2.91 2.56 -10.78
N CYS A 108 2.02 2.12 -11.67
CA CYS A 108 2.38 1.56 -12.98
C CYS A 108 2.78 2.62 -14.03
N ARG A 109 2.51 3.90 -13.78
CA ARG A 109 3.00 5.04 -14.59
C ARG A 109 4.30 5.62 -14.05
N ILE A 110 4.50 5.54 -12.74
CA ILE A 110 5.68 6.04 -12.01
C ILE A 110 6.85 5.06 -12.13
N TYR A 111 6.56 3.75 -12.16
CA TYR A 111 7.57 2.70 -12.24
C TYR A 111 8.53 2.91 -13.45
N PRO A 112 9.87 2.87 -13.24
CA PRO A 112 10.54 2.28 -12.07
C PRO A 112 10.94 3.25 -10.96
N ALA A 113 10.59 4.54 -11.03
CA ALA A 113 10.87 5.50 -9.95
C ALA A 113 10.09 5.16 -8.66
N GLU A 114 10.42 5.84 -7.56
CA GLU A 114 9.90 5.56 -6.22
C GLU A 114 8.83 6.57 -5.80
N ILE A 115 7.74 6.07 -5.20
CA ILE A 115 6.71 6.92 -4.59
C ILE A 115 7.17 7.41 -3.21
N SER A 116 7.84 6.56 -2.42
CA SER A 116 8.36 6.95 -1.10
C SER A 116 9.55 7.91 -1.27
N PRO A 117 9.56 9.08 -0.59
CA PRO A 117 10.71 9.98 -0.62
C PRO A 117 11.93 9.46 0.16
N PHE A 118 11.79 8.34 0.88
CA PHE A 118 12.86 7.73 1.68
C PHE A 118 13.51 6.52 0.99
N ILE A 119 12.96 6.06 -0.13
CA ILE A 119 13.52 4.95 -0.91
C ILE A 119 14.25 5.56 -2.12
N LYS A 120 15.51 5.16 -2.31
CA LYS A 120 16.27 5.47 -3.52
C LYS A 120 16.08 4.36 -4.55
N MET A 121 15.89 4.72 -5.80
CA MET A 121 15.81 3.77 -6.90
C MET A 121 17.15 3.03 -7.06
N ASN A 122 17.08 1.71 -7.07
CA ASN A 122 18.21 0.82 -7.32
C ASN A 122 17.79 -0.17 -8.42
N PRO A 123 18.39 -0.14 -9.62
CA PRO A 123 18.05 -1.05 -10.71
C PRO A 123 18.09 -2.54 -10.34
N ALA A 124 18.93 -2.92 -9.37
CA ALA A 124 19.03 -4.30 -8.89
C ALA A 124 17.78 -4.78 -8.12
N ASP A 125 16.98 -3.86 -7.57
CA ASP A 125 15.77 -4.17 -6.79
C ASP A 125 14.51 -4.13 -7.69
N LYS A 126 14.69 -3.93 -9.00
CA LYS A 126 13.64 -3.79 -10.01
C LYS A 126 13.64 -5.01 -10.93
N ILE A 127 12.45 -5.47 -11.31
CA ILE A 127 12.27 -6.72 -12.08
C ILE A 127 12.46 -6.56 -13.59
N CYS A 128 12.86 -5.37 -14.05
CA CYS A 128 13.13 -5.13 -15.47
C CYS A 128 14.43 -5.83 -15.88
N PRO A 129 14.47 -6.40 -17.09
CA PRO A 129 15.64 -7.13 -17.57
C PRO A 129 16.84 -6.17 -17.78
N PRO A 130 18.10 -6.65 -17.75
CA PRO A 130 19.29 -5.79 -17.71
C PRO A 130 19.39 -4.77 -18.86
N GLU A 131 18.94 -5.14 -20.06
CA GLU A 131 19.09 -4.35 -21.28
C GLU A 131 18.26 -3.05 -21.34
N VAL A 132 17.29 -2.85 -20.44
CA VAL A 132 16.53 -1.58 -20.37
C VAL A 132 17.17 -0.52 -19.47
N TRP A 133 18.30 -0.83 -18.83
CA TRP A 133 19.02 0.06 -17.92
C TRP A 133 20.25 0.66 -18.60
N GLY A 134 20.56 1.92 -18.28
CA GLY A 134 21.68 2.66 -18.88
C GLY A 134 21.39 3.23 -20.28
N ILE A 135 20.17 3.06 -20.78
CA ILE A 135 19.68 3.57 -22.07
C ILE A 135 18.39 4.37 -21.90
N GLY A 136 18.03 5.23 -22.87
CA GLY A 136 16.77 5.98 -22.85
C GLY A 136 16.77 7.22 -21.96
N GLU A 137 15.61 7.55 -21.40
CA GLU A 137 15.39 8.79 -20.65
C GLU A 137 16.09 8.74 -19.28
N LEU A 138 16.63 9.87 -18.84
CA LEU A 138 17.18 10.03 -17.50
C LEU A 138 16.03 10.22 -16.51
N ILE A 139 15.76 9.21 -15.70
CA ILE A 139 14.76 9.25 -14.64
C ILE A 139 15.42 9.41 -13.27
N HIS A 140 14.78 10.16 -12.40
CA HIS A 140 15.19 10.39 -11.01
C HIS A 140 14.37 9.52 -10.06
N SER A 141 14.92 9.19 -8.88
CA SER A 141 14.22 8.39 -7.86
C SER A 141 12.88 9.00 -7.45
N ASP A 142 12.83 10.31 -7.29
CA ASP A 142 11.65 11.12 -6.91
C ASP A 142 10.93 11.75 -8.10
N GLY A 143 11.28 11.35 -9.33
CA GLY A 143 10.81 11.96 -10.57
C GLY A 143 11.56 13.22 -11.01
N GLY A 144 12.36 13.84 -10.14
CA GLY A 144 13.17 15.02 -10.45
C GLY A 144 12.36 16.34 -10.45
N PRO A 145 12.98 17.47 -10.82
CA PRO A 145 12.40 18.79 -10.59
C PRO A 145 11.29 19.19 -11.58
N THR A 146 11.18 18.53 -12.74
CA THR A 146 10.26 18.91 -13.82
C THR A 146 9.71 17.70 -14.58
N GLY A 147 8.64 17.91 -15.35
CA GLY A 147 8.04 16.88 -16.19
C GLY A 147 6.80 16.20 -15.59
N VAL A 148 6.41 15.08 -16.18
CA VAL A 148 5.18 14.34 -15.81
C VAL A 148 5.39 13.47 -14.57
N LEU A 149 6.56 12.84 -14.44
CA LEU A 149 6.87 11.88 -13.37
C LEU A 149 6.74 12.46 -11.94
N PRO A 150 7.30 13.63 -11.58
CA PRO A 150 7.16 14.17 -10.23
C PRO A 150 5.71 14.58 -9.91
N ARG A 151 4.94 15.00 -10.92
CA ARG A 151 3.49 15.26 -10.77
C ARG A 151 2.72 13.98 -10.45
N LEU A 152 3.03 12.86 -11.11
CA LEU A 152 2.39 11.57 -10.83
C LEU A 152 2.74 11.07 -9.44
N ILE A 153 4.00 11.24 -9.01
CA ILE A 153 4.45 10.91 -7.65
C ILE A 153 3.69 11.72 -6.61
N GLU A 154 3.57 13.05 -6.77
CA GLU A 154 2.83 13.86 -5.80
C GLU A 154 1.31 13.62 -5.87
N GLN A 155 0.75 13.30 -7.04
CA GLN A 155 -0.63 12.85 -7.16
C GLN A 155 -0.87 11.54 -6.38
N SER A 156 0.07 10.59 -6.47
CA SER A 156 0.00 9.32 -5.73
C SER A 156 0.12 9.53 -4.22
N ARG A 157 1.05 10.39 -3.78
CA ARG A 157 1.21 10.75 -2.36
C ARG A 157 -0.01 11.50 -1.82
N THR A 158 -0.57 12.42 -2.61
CA THR A 158 -1.77 13.20 -2.23
C THR A 158 -2.98 12.29 -2.09
N ALA A 159 -3.21 11.39 -3.05
CA ALA A 159 -4.28 10.41 -2.97
C ALA A 159 -4.11 9.51 -1.74
N ASP A 160 -2.92 8.97 -1.48
CA ASP A 160 -2.70 8.07 -0.34
C ASP A 160 -2.93 8.74 1.03
N ARG A 161 -2.70 10.06 1.14
CA ARG A 161 -3.07 10.87 2.32
C ARG A 161 -4.59 11.10 2.41
N HIS A 162 -5.24 11.49 1.32
CA HIS A 162 -6.69 11.76 1.31
C HIS A 162 -7.54 10.49 1.47
N ASP A 163 -7.03 9.34 1.00
CA ASP A 163 -7.71 8.06 1.06
C ASP A 163 -7.62 7.41 2.45
N ALA A 164 -6.77 7.89 3.37
CA ALA A 164 -6.39 7.18 4.60
C ALA A 164 -7.60 6.84 5.49
N ASP A 165 -8.35 7.85 5.92
CA ASP A 165 -9.53 7.66 6.78
C ASP A 165 -10.61 6.80 6.10
N VAL A 166 -10.83 6.99 4.79
CA VAL A 166 -11.84 6.24 4.03
C VAL A 166 -11.43 4.78 3.81
N LYS A 167 -10.13 4.49 3.64
CA LYS A 167 -9.64 3.10 3.58
C LYS A 167 -9.82 2.40 4.94
N ILE A 168 -9.59 3.09 6.05
CA ILE A 168 -9.81 2.55 7.41
C ILE A 168 -11.30 2.32 7.67
N ALA A 169 -12.16 3.28 7.33
CA ALA A 169 -13.61 3.12 7.33
C ALA A 169 -14.10 1.85 6.61
N ILE A 170 -13.59 1.61 5.40
CA ILE A 170 -13.91 0.40 4.62
C ILE A 170 -13.43 -0.86 5.33
N CYS A 171 -12.25 -0.84 5.95
CA CYS A 171 -11.73 -1.96 6.73
C CYS A 171 -12.63 -2.26 7.93
N GLU A 172 -13.07 -1.24 8.67
CA GLU A 172 -13.97 -1.39 9.81
C GLU A 172 -15.34 -1.95 9.41
N PHE A 173 -15.96 -1.39 8.36
CA PHE A 173 -17.22 -1.89 7.81
C PHE A 173 -17.13 -3.37 7.40
N MET A 174 -15.98 -3.81 6.90
CA MET A 174 -15.72 -5.19 6.49
C MET A 174 -15.17 -6.10 7.61
N GLY A 175 -14.96 -5.58 8.83
CA GLY A 175 -14.38 -6.34 9.95
C GLY A 175 -12.88 -6.66 9.80
N LEU A 176 -12.16 -5.98 8.89
CA LEU A 176 -10.72 -6.13 8.65
C LEU A 176 -9.92 -5.34 9.70
N ILE A 177 -10.13 -5.66 10.98
CA ILE A 177 -9.70 -4.84 12.14
C ILE A 177 -8.45 -5.38 12.86
N THR A 178 -7.63 -6.20 12.18
CA THR A 178 -6.33 -6.66 12.69
C THR A 178 -5.20 -6.18 11.80
N ALA A 179 -4.30 -5.38 12.35
CA ALA A 179 -3.11 -4.89 11.66
C ALA A 179 -1.85 -5.57 12.21
N ALA A 180 -0.85 -5.78 11.36
CA ALA A 180 0.47 -6.23 11.80
C ALA A 180 1.31 -5.05 12.31
N TRP A 181 2.33 -5.29 13.14
CA TRP A 181 3.22 -4.20 13.54
C TRP A 181 4.12 -3.76 12.38
N LYS A 182 4.14 -2.44 12.15
CA LYS A 182 4.90 -1.79 11.09
C LYS A 182 6.39 -2.15 11.14
N ASP A 183 6.97 -2.34 9.96
CA ASP A 183 8.38 -2.71 9.74
C ASP A 183 8.78 -4.08 10.34
N ASN A 184 7.80 -4.87 10.84
CA ASN A 184 7.97 -6.26 11.24
C ASN A 184 7.15 -7.22 10.37
N ALA A 185 5.91 -6.86 10.02
CA ALA A 185 5.02 -7.68 9.20
C ALA A 185 3.88 -6.87 8.55
N LEU A 186 3.15 -7.52 7.64
CA LEU A 186 1.87 -7.07 7.08
C LEU A 186 0.75 -8.07 7.41
N ALA A 187 -0.45 -7.57 7.76
CA ALA A 187 -1.67 -8.38 7.78
C ALA A 187 -2.39 -8.23 6.43
N ILE A 188 -2.47 -9.31 5.66
CA ILE A 188 -2.95 -9.29 4.27
C ILE A 188 -4.30 -10.01 4.16
N TYR A 189 -5.34 -9.24 3.85
CA TYR A 189 -6.69 -9.72 3.61
C TYR A 189 -6.95 -9.88 2.11
N LEU A 190 -7.74 -10.90 1.76
CA LEU A 190 -8.20 -11.17 0.39
C LEU A 190 -9.75 -11.13 0.35
N PRO A 191 -10.36 -9.94 0.49
CA PRO A 191 -11.82 -9.81 0.54
C PRO A 191 -12.50 -10.23 -0.77
N ASP A 192 -13.79 -10.57 -0.66
CA ASP A 192 -14.63 -10.75 -1.84
C ASP A 192 -14.80 -9.42 -2.62
N ARG A 193 -14.88 -9.54 -3.95
CA ARG A 193 -14.92 -8.41 -4.88
C ARG A 193 -16.21 -7.58 -4.75
N GLU A 194 -17.37 -8.23 -4.60
CA GLU A 194 -18.66 -7.55 -4.49
C GLU A 194 -18.87 -6.99 -3.08
N GLN A 195 -18.39 -7.68 -2.05
CA GLN A 195 -18.37 -7.17 -0.68
C GLN A 195 -17.53 -5.90 -0.57
N LEU A 196 -16.31 -5.88 -1.14
CA LEU A 196 -15.46 -4.69 -1.13
C LEU A 196 -16.06 -3.54 -1.94
N LEU A 197 -16.62 -3.80 -3.13
CA LEU A 197 -17.37 -2.80 -3.91
C LEU A 197 -18.60 -2.26 -3.17
N THR A 198 -19.20 -3.04 -2.28
CA THR A 198 -20.31 -2.59 -1.43
C THR A 198 -19.78 -1.69 -0.31
N ALA A 199 -18.78 -2.13 0.45
CA ALA A 199 -18.16 -1.33 1.50
C ALA A 199 -17.63 0.03 1.00
N MET A 200 -17.03 0.06 -0.20
CA MET A 200 -16.58 1.30 -0.86
C MET A 200 -17.72 2.26 -1.23
N ARG A 201 -18.93 1.75 -1.51
CA ARG A 201 -20.11 2.57 -1.80
C ARG A 201 -20.74 3.11 -0.51
N GLU A 202 -20.88 2.28 0.52
CA GLU A 202 -21.44 2.69 1.80
C GLU A 202 -20.53 3.74 2.49
N ALA A 203 -19.21 3.53 2.51
CA ALA A 203 -18.24 4.49 3.08
C ALA A 203 -18.17 5.83 2.31
N ALA A 204 -18.66 5.88 1.07
CA ALA A 204 -18.80 7.13 0.30
C ALA A 204 -20.18 7.80 0.49
N ALA A 205 -21.18 7.08 0.96
CA ALA A 205 -22.54 7.56 1.19
C ALA A 205 -22.75 8.07 2.62
N ASP A 206 -22.16 7.41 3.62
CA ASP A 206 -22.31 7.75 5.03
C ASP A 206 -20.99 8.31 5.59
N ALA A 207 -20.92 9.64 5.71
CA ALA A 207 -19.79 10.34 6.33
C ALA A 207 -19.74 10.19 7.86
N ALA A 208 -20.66 9.43 8.45
CA ALA A 208 -20.70 9.08 9.87
C ALA A 208 -20.45 7.57 10.03
N LEU A 209 -19.23 7.21 10.43
CA LEU A 209 -18.80 5.82 10.49
C LEU A 209 -19.36 5.06 11.70
N PRO A 210 -19.54 3.72 11.61
CA PRO A 210 -19.87 2.87 12.76
C PRO A 210 -18.82 3.02 13.86
N GLY A 211 -19.26 3.33 15.09
CA GLY A 211 -18.36 3.73 16.16
C GLY A 211 -17.48 2.61 16.73
N ALA A 212 -16.26 2.99 17.14
CA ALA A 212 -15.36 2.25 18.04
C ALA A 212 -15.18 0.75 17.71
N SER A 213 -14.80 0.46 16.46
CA SER A 213 -14.26 -0.86 16.10
C SER A 213 -13.04 -1.16 16.97
N LYS A 214 -13.03 -2.32 17.63
CA LYS A 214 -11.95 -2.71 18.55
C LYS A 214 -10.78 -3.30 17.78
N TRP A 215 -9.89 -2.45 17.29
CA TRP A 215 -8.71 -2.88 16.56
C TRP A 215 -7.79 -3.73 17.44
N THR A 216 -7.10 -4.68 16.80
CA THR A 216 -6.09 -5.53 17.46
C THR A 216 -4.79 -5.59 16.66
N LEU A 217 -3.67 -5.68 17.37
CA LEU A 217 -2.34 -5.87 16.77
C LEU A 217 -1.96 -7.35 16.67
N ARG A 218 -1.39 -7.75 15.53
CA ARG A 218 -0.73 -9.05 15.33
C ARG A 218 0.79 -8.86 15.34
N VAL A 219 1.46 -9.49 16.30
CA VAL A 219 2.92 -9.37 16.51
C VAL A 219 3.47 -10.73 16.95
N ASP A 220 4.22 -11.38 16.06
CA ASP A 220 4.73 -12.74 16.27
C ASP A 220 6.17 -12.75 16.80
N ASP A 221 6.92 -11.65 16.63
CA ASP A 221 8.22 -11.46 17.29
C ASP A 221 8.02 -11.33 18.81
N PRO A 222 8.50 -12.28 19.64
CA PRO A 222 8.27 -12.26 21.08
C PRO A 222 9.00 -11.12 21.80
N SER A 223 10.10 -10.62 21.23
CA SER A 223 10.91 -9.52 21.79
C SER A 223 10.17 -8.20 21.60
N LEU A 224 9.73 -7.92 20.36
CA LEU A 224 8.90 -6.77 20.05
C LEU A 224 7.58 -6.81 20.83
N ARG A 225 6.89 -7.97 20.81
CA ARG A 225 5.64 -8.20 21.55
C ARG A 225 5.76 -7.86 23.03
N ARG A 226 6.91 -8.10 23.64
CA ARG A 226 7.23 -7.77 25.04
C ARG A 226 7.52 -6.28 25.25
N VAL A 227 8.23 -5.62 24.32
CA VAL A 227 8.52 -4.17 24.39
C VAL A 227 7.25 -3.33 24.35
N ILE A 228 6.23 -3.76 23.60
CA ILE A 228 4.97 -3.01 23.45
C ILE A 228 3.80 -3.55 24.30
N ALA A 229 4.03 -4.57 25.13
CA ALA A 229 2.96 -5.23 25.90
C ALA A 229 2.24 -4.29 26.88
N ASP A 230 3.01 -3.45 27.57
CA ASP A 230 2.51 -2.59 28.64
C ASP A 230 1.92 -1.25 28.13
N GLN A 231 1.84 -1.05 26.81
CA GLN A 231 1.34 0.18 26.18
C GLN A 231 -0.20 0.21 26.02
N GLY A 232 -0.92 -0.75 26.62
CA GLY A 232 -2.38 -0.79 26.63
C GLY A 232 -3.05 -1.28 25.34
N PHE A 233 -2.28 -1.71 24.35
CA PHE A 233 -2.82 -2.22 23.09
C PHE A 233 -3.59 -3.54 23.26
N ALA A 234 -4.63 -3.73 22.46
CA ALA A 234 -5.26 -5.04 22.29
C ALA A 234 -4.49 -5.84 21.22
N PHE A 235 -4.34 -7.14 21.46
CA PHE A 235 -3.58 -8.03 20.58
C PHE A 235 -4.45 -9.19 20.11
N ASP A 236 -4.20 -9.62 18.88
CA ASP A 236 -4.83 -10.81 18.33
C ASP A 236 -4.44 -12.07 19.15
N SER A 237 -5.41 -12.97 19.32
CA SER A 237 -5.26 -14.20 20.10
C SER A 237 -4.81 -15.42 19.29
N GLY A 238 -4.56 -15.28 17.98
CA GLY A 238 -3.95 -16.31 17.13
C GLY A 238 -4.85 -17.45 16.71
N GLY A 239 -6.08 -17.14 16.30
CA GLY A 239 -6.94 -18.07 15.58
C GLY A 239 -6.92 -17.83 14.06
N ASP A 240 -7.57 -18.72 13.31
CA ASP A 240 -7.87 -18.46 11.89
C ASP A 240 -8.90 -17.33 11.79
N ARG A 241 -8.49 -16.18 11.25
CA ARG A 241 -9.27 -14.95 11.15
C ARG A 241 -9.33 -14.39 9.72
N GLY A 242 -9.06 -15.21 8.71
CA GLY A 242 -9.22 -14.82 7.31
C GLY A 242 -8.19 -13.80 6.77
N PHE A 243 -7.02 -13.69 7.41
CA PHE A 243 -5.89 -12.91 6.90
C PHE A 243 -4.58 -13.71 6.91
N ILE A 244 -3.68 -13.37 6.01
CA ILE A 244 -2.32 -13.91 5.92
C ILE A 244 -1.40 -12.98 6.71
N PHE A 245 -0.66 -13.50 7.68
CA PHE A 245 0.42 -12.76 8.33
C PHE A 245 1.72 -12.94 7.53
N TYR A 246 2.29 -11.84 7.04
CA TYR A 246 3.48 -11.83 6.19
C TYR A 246 4.62 -11.06 6.86
N PRO A 247 5.63 -11.74 7.43
CA PRO A 247 6.84 -11.10 7.97
C PRO A 247 7.65 -10.38 6.88
N LEU A 248 8.33 -9.29 7.25
CA LEU A 248 9.17 -8.47 6.37
C LEU A 248 10.67 -8.80 6.48
#